data_AF-R4K270-F1
#
_entry.id   AF-R4K270-F1
#
_cell.length_a   1.000
_cell.length_b   1.000
_cell.length_c   1.000
_cell.angle_alpha   90.00
_cell.angle_beta   90.00
_cell.angle_gamma   90.00
#
_symmetry.space_group_name_H-M   'P 1'
#
loop_
_entity.id
_entity.type
_entity.pdbx_description
1 polymer ?
#
loop_
_entity_poly.entity_id
_entity_poly.type
_entity_poly.pdbx_seq_one_letter_code
_entity_poly.pdbx_strand_id
1 'polypeptide(L)'
;MNKDKYFEEVRELVKMNKNINKEDFELLFLVVSGVDVEVNADFLTDKIVKSLSIPYSTEILISWGFLQTEVGRALIKAKFNLSNEIYFISDLVELTGFTKSMISKEIAAGNINYEKRGGKIFFRANDVKEYLAKKGIDKVEKENTLKYETIKEKLIGGDFERETDYK
;
A
#
# COMPACT_ATOMS: atom_id res chain seq x y z
N MET A 1 -0.30 3.73 0.03
CA MET A 1 0.63 3.32 1.11
C MET A 1 -0.03 3.59 2.45
N ASN A 2 -0.07 2.61 3.36
CA ASN A 2 -0.68 2.77 4.68
C ASN A 2 0.33 3.37 5.68
N LYS A 3 0.06 4.60 6.14
CA LYS A 3 0.95 5.36 7.04
C LYS A 3 1.20 4.63 8.37
N ASP A 4 0.15 4.12 9.01
CA ASP A 4 0.24 3.53 10.34
C ASP A 4 1.06 2.24 10.29
N LYS A 5 0.81 1.42 9.25
CA LYS A 5 1.57 0.20 8.99
C LYS A 5 3.03 0.49 8.66
N TYR A 6 3.30 1.53 7.86
CA TYR A 6 4.67 1.99 7.59
C TYR A 6 5.43 2.32 8.87
N PHE A 7 4.86 3.13 9.75
CA PHE A 7 5.54 3.54 10.98
C PHE A 7 5.61 2.43 12.05
N GLU A 8 4.73 1.45 12.01
CA GLU A 8 4.89 0.21 12.79
C GLU A 8 6.08 -0.60 12.28
N GLU A 9 6.18 -0.82 10.97
CA GLU A 9 7.32 -1.53 10.37
C GLU A 9 8.67 -0.85 10.66
N VAL A 10 8.75 0.49 10.56
CA VAL A 10 9.96 1.25 10.91
C VAL A 10 10.33 1.06 12.37
N ARG A 11 9.35 1.06 13.28
CA ARG A 11 9.61 0.84 14.72
C ARG A 11 10.21 -0.55 14.97
N GLU A 12 9.68 -1.58 14.31
CA GLU A 12 10.22 -2.94 14.42
C GLU A 12 11.64 -3.03 13.86
N LEU A 13 11.93 -2.39 12.72
CA LEU A 13 13.28 -2.35 12.15
C LEU A 13 14.30 -1.69 13.08
N VAL A 14 13.95 -0.53 13.66
CA VAL A 14 14.81 0.20 14.60
C VAL A 14 15.09 -0.64 15.86
N LYS A 15 14.11 -1.41 16.35
CA LYS A 15 14.33 -2.36 17.46
C LYS A 15 15.33 -3.46 17.10
N MET A 16 15.28 -3.95 15.86
CA MET A 16 16.15 -5.04 15.39
C MET A 16 17.58 -4.60 15.08
N ASN A 17 17.79 -3.34 14.67
CA ASN A 17 19.11 -2.84 14.32
C ASN A 17 19.30 -1.39 14.77
N LYS A 18 20.17 -1.19 15.77
CA LYS A 18 20.48 0.13 16.35
C LYS A 18 21.18 1.10 15.39
N ASN A 19 21.70 0.61 14.25
CA ASN A 19 22.31 1.45 13.21
C ASN A 19 21.29 2.06 12.26
N ILE A 20 20.00 1.70 12.40
CA ILE A 20 18.91 2.25 11.61
C ILE A 20 18.51 3.60 12.21
N ASN A 21 18.61 4.63 11.38
CA ASN A 21 18.24 6.00 11.73
C ASN A 21 16.78 6.26 11.34
N LYS A 22 15.90 6.49 12.32
CA LYS A 22 14.45 6.62 12.10
C LYS A 22 14.11 7.79 11.18
N GLU A 23 14.86 8.87 11.30
CA GLU A 23 14.74 10.12 10.54
C GLU A 23 14.92 9.87 9.03
N ASP A 24 15.78 8.92 8.63
CA ASP A 24 15.94 8.57 7.22
C ASP A 24 14.65 7.94 6.65
N PHE A 25 13.93 7.16 7.46
CA PHE A 25 12.65 6.55 7.06
C PHE A 25 11.50 7.56 7.09
N GLU A 26 11.55 8.56 7.95
CA GLU A 26 10.61 9.69 7.94
C GLU A 26 10.80 10.53 6.67
N LEU A 27 12.05 10.84 6.32
CA LEU A 27 12.38 11.51 5.06
C LEU A 27 11.93 10.69 3.85
N LEU A 28 12.14 9.38 3.88
CA LEU A 28 11.68 8.49 2.81
C LEU A 28 10.16 8.56 2.66
N PHE A 29 9.41 8.54 3.76
CA PHE A 29 7.96 8.67 3.75
C PHE A 29 7.50 9.99 3.11
N LEU A 30 8.16 11.11 3.43
CA LEU A 30 7.85 12.41 2.85
C LEU A 30 8.10 12.43 1.33
N VAL A 31 9.26 11.94 0.89
CA VAL A 31 9.64 11.82 -0.53
C VAL A 31 8.56 11.04 -1.30
N VAL A 32 8.17 9.87 -0.82
CA VAL A 32 7.21 9.02 -1.55
C VAL A 32 5.75 9.48 -1.43
N SER A 33 5.47 10.39 -0.49
CA SER A 33 4.17 11.04 -0.32
C SER A 33 3.99 12.27 -1.23
N GLY A 34 5.03 12.65 -1.99
CA GLY A 34 4.99 13.81 -2.88
C GLY A 34 5.11 15.15 -2.14
N VAL A 35 5.63 15.14 -0.91
CA VAL A 35 6.00 16.36 -0.20
C VAL A 35 7.31 16.85 -0.80
N ASP A 36 7.35 18.12 -1.20
CA ASP A 36 8.57 18.73 -1.72
C ASP A 36 9.62 18.83 -0.61
N VAL A 37 10.70 18.07 -0.76
CA VAL A 37 11.82 18.01 0.17
C VAL A 37 13.11 18.07 -0.63
N GLU A 38 14.05 18.92 -0.22
CA GLU A 38 15.37 19.04 -0.85
C GLU A 38 16.26 17.85 -0.48
N VAL A 39 15.89 16.65 -0.93
CA VAL A 39 16.61 15.41 -0.65
C VAL A 39 16.80 14.60 -1.93
N ASN A 40 18.03 14.15 -2.16
CA ASN A 40 18.31 13.19 -3.23
C ASN A 40 17.74 11.81 -2.83
N ALA A 41 16.59 11.48 -3.42
CA ALA A 41 15.85 10.23 -3.16
C ALA A 41 16.69 8.97 -3.42
N ASP A 42 17.54 8.99 -4.46
CA ASP A 42 18.41 7.87 -4.81
C ASP A 42 19.46 7.61 -3.73
N PHE A 43 20.13 8.68 -3.29
CA PHE A 43 21.10 8.63 -2.19
C PHE A 43 20.46 8.22 -0.86
N LEU A 44 19.28 8.76 -0.53
CA LEU A 44 18.54 8.39 0.67
C LEU A 44 18.18 6.91 0.68
N THR A 45 17.68 6.39 -0.45
CA THR A 45 17.33 4.97 -0.58
C THR A 45 18.56 4.09 -0.40
N ASP A 46 19.69 4.43 -1.03
CA ASP A 46 20.94 3.67 -0.89
C ASP A 46 21.46 3.69 0.54
N LYS A 47 21.34 4.84 1.23
CA LYS A 47 21.69 4.96 2.65
C LYS A 47 20.84 4.03 3.51
N ILE A 48 19.53 4.00 3.29
CA ILE A 48 18.61 3.13 4.03
C ILE A 48 18.90 1.65 3.75
N VAL A 49 19.06 1.26 2.48
CA VAL A 49 19.40 -0.13 2.10
C VAL A 49 20.71 -0.58 2.75
N LYS A 50 21.73 0.29 2.79
CA LYS A 50 22.99 0.02 3.50
C LYS A 50 22.77 -0.14 5.00
N SER A 51 21.96 0.70 5.63
CA SER A 51 21.65 0.59 7.06
C SER A 51 20.90 -0.70 7.42
N LEU A 52 20.10 -1.22 6.48
CA LEU A 52 19.37 -2.48 6.61
C LEU A 52 20.26 -3.71 6.39
N SER A 53 21.47 -3.54 5.86
CA SER A 53 22.41 -4.64 5.61
C SER A 53 23.28 -4.88 6.86
N ILE A 54 23.30 -6.10 7.39
CA ILE A 54 24.18 -6.45 8.52
C ILE A 54 25.61 -6.60 8.00
N PRO A 55 26.62 -5.95 8.61
CA PRO A 55 28.01 -5.97 8.13
C PRO A 55 28.71 -7.36 8.19
N TYR A 56 28.10 -8.37 8.80
CA TYR A 56 28.68 -9.71 9.02
C TYR A 56 27.94 -10.86 8.32
N SER A 57 26.87 -10.59 7.56
CA SER A 57 26.26 -11.62 6.70
C SER A 57 26.26 -11.14 5.24
N THR A 58 26.68 -12.02 4.35
CA THR A 58 26.49 -11.86 2.89
C THR A 58 25.03 -12.03 2.48
N GLU A 59 24.13 -12.26 3.43
CA GLU A 59 22.69 -12.30 3.22
C GLU A 59 22.15 -10.86 3.19
N ILE A 60 21.85 -10.39 1.99
CA ILE A 60 21.03 -9.20 1.78
C ILE A 60 19.72 -9.43 2.53
N LEU A 61 19.52 -8.74 3.66
CA LEU A 61 18.31 -8.83 4.49
C LEU A 61 17.03 -8.37 3.78
N ILE A 62 17.16 -7.77 2.59
CA ILE A 62 16.01 -7.41 1.78
C ILE A 62 15.53 -8.65 1.02
N SER A 63 14.86 -9.53 1.76
CA SER A 63 14.08 -10.59 1.13
C SER A 63 13.01 -9.97 0.22
N TRP A 64 12.58 -10.69 -0.81
CA TRP A 64 11.42 -10.27 -1.60
C TRP A 64 10.15 -10.05 -0.76
N GLY A 65 10.06 -10.66 0.43
CA GLY A 65 9.00 -10.41 1.40
C GLY A 65 9.08 -9.00 2.01
N PHE A 66 10.30 -8.50 2.26
CA PHE A 66 10.51 -7.13 2.73
C PHE A 66 10.01 -6.09 1.71
N LEU A 67 10.21 -6.34 0.41
CA LEU A 67 9.72 -5.45 -0.65
C LEU A 67 8.18 -5.37 -0.73
N GLN A 68 7.45 -6.29 -0.06
CA GLN A 68 5.98 -6.26 0.03
C GLN A 68 5.47 -5.44 1.22
N THR A 69 6.34 -5.08 2.16
CA THR A 69 6.01 -4.21 3.30
C THR A 69 5.85 -2.76 2.82
N GLU A 70 5.23 -1.90 3.62
CA GLU A 70 5.09 -0.48 3.27
C GLU A 70 6.47 0.20 3.14
N VAL A 71 7.42 -0.16 4.03
CA VAL A 71 8.80 0.33 3.96
C VAL A 71 9.51 -0.13 2.67
N GLY A 72 9.40 -1.41 2.32
CA GLY A 72 10.00 -1.92 1.09
C GLY A 72 9.42 -1.27 -0.18
N ARG A 73 8.11 -1.01 -0.19
CA ARG A 73 7.45 -0.29 -1.28
C ARG A 73 7.91 1.15 -1.38
N ALA A 74 8.09 1.84 -0.24
CA ALA A 74 8.61 3.20 -0.22
C ALA A 74 10.02 3.26 -0.83
N LEU A 75 10.89 2.31 -0.49
CA LEU A 75 12.23 2.24 -1.07
C LEU A 75 12.20 2.05 -2.59
N ILE A 76 11.35 1.15 -3.10
CA ILE A 76 11.19 0.97 -4.55
C ILE A 76 10.66 2.26 -5.20
N LYS A 77 9.64 2.87 -4.60
CA LYS A 77 9.00 4.08 -5.13
C LYS A 77 10.00 5.24 -5.22
N ALA A 78 10.82 5.43 -4.19
CA ALA A 78 11.88 6.44 -4.17
C ALA A 78 13.00 6.13 -5.18
N LYS A 79 13.53 4.89 -5.20
CA LYS A 79 14.64 4.49 -6.08
C LYS A 79 14.34 4.67 -7.56
N PHE A 80 13.11 4.31 -7.96
CA PHE A 80 12.70 4.31 -9.36
C PHE A 80 11.88 5.54 -9.74
N ASN A 81 11.77 6.53 -8.83
CA ASN A 81 10.96 7.73 -9.01
C ASN A 81 9.56 7.42 -9.55
N LEU A 82 8.92 6.41 -8.98
CA LEU A 82 7.63 5.93 -9.48
C LEU A 82 6.53 6.85 -8.96
N SER A 83 5.84 7.52 -9.88
CA SER A 83 4.62 8.27 -9.56
C SER A 83 3.46 7.33 -9.18
N ASN A 84 3.47 6.10 -9.71
CA ASN A 84 2.41 5.12 -9.58
C ASN A 84 2.72 4.06 -8.52
N GLU A 85 1.72 3.69 -7.72
CA GLU A 85 1.85 2.60 -6.74
C GLU A 85 2.07 1.24 -7.43
N ILE A 86 2.86 0.39 -6.78
CA ILE A 86 3.01 -1.02 -7.13
C ILE A 86 2.15 -1.83 -6.16
N TYR A 87 1.36 -2.75 -6.72
CA TYR A 87 0.51 -3.67 -5.98
C TYR A 87 1.02 -5.10 -6.10
N PHE A 88 0.73 -5.91 -5.10
CA PHE A 88 0.96 -7.35 -5.06
C PHE A 88 -0.37 -8.07 -4.85
N ILE A 89 -0.33 -9.41 -4.90
CA ILE A 89 -1.52 -10.24 -4.74
C ILE A 89 -2.22 -9.97 -3.41
N SER A 90 -1.48 -9.69 -2.33
CA SER A 90 -2.05 -9.31 -1.02
C SER A 90 -2.95 -8.08 -1.11
N ASP A 91 -2.54 -7.09 -1.91
CA ASP A 91 -3.26 -5.82 -1.97
C ASP A 91 -4.52 -5.98 -2.81
N LEU A 92 -4.48 -6.80 -3.86
CA LEU A 92 -5.68 -7.16 -4.59
C LEU A 92 -6.67 -7.93 -3.72
N VAL A 93 -6.20 -8.80 -2.83
CA VAL A 93 -7.06 -9.48 -1.84
C VAL A 93 -7.73 -8.46 -0.93
N GLU A 94 -6.98 -7.49 -0.42
CA GLU A 94 -7.53 -6.41 0.43
C GLU A 94 -8.53 -5.52 -0.33
N LEU A 95 -8.20 -5.11 -1.56
CA LEU A 95 -9.02 -4.22 -2.38
C LEU A 95 -10.30 -4.89 -2.90
N THR A 96 -10.27 -6.18 -3.19
CA THR A 96 -11.41 -6.90 -3.79
C THR A 96 -12.19 -7.76 -2.79
N GLY A 97 -11.63 -8.04 -1.62
CA GLY A 97 -12.14 -9.05 -0.68
C GLY A 97 -12.01 -10.49 -1.20
N PHE A 98 -11.39 -10.71 -2.37
CA PHE A 98 -11.24 -12.03 -2.95
C PHE A 98 -10.10 -12.81 -2.30
N THR A 99 -10.18 -14.14 -2.34
CA THR A 99 -9.09 -15.00 -1.85
C THR A 99 -7.88 -14.96 -2.79
N LYS A 100 -6.68 -15.24 -2.26
CA LYS A 100 -5.45 -15.39 -3.07
C LYS A 100 -5.61 -16.39 -4.22
N SER A 101 -6.39 -17.45 -4.01
CA SER A 101 -6.69 -18.45 -5.04
C SER A 101 -7.52 -17.85 -6.17
N MET A 102 -8.52 -17.03 -5.83
CA MET A 102 -9.35 -16.34 -6.80
C MET A 102 -8.55 -15.32 -7.61
N ILE A 103 -7.70 -14.53 -6.96
CA ILE A 103 -6.79 -13.60 -7.66
C ILE A 103 -5.85 -14.38 -8.60
N SER A 104 -5.32 -15.53 -8.17
CA SER A 104 -4.49 -16.39 -9.04
C SER A 104 -5.24 -16.88 -10.28
N LYS A 105 -6.54 -17.18 -10.17
CA LYS A 105 -7.38 -17.56 -11.32
C LYS A 105 -7.62 -16.38 -12.26
N GLU A 106 -7.84 -15.18 -11.74
CA GLU A 106 -8.00 -13.95 -12.54
C GLU A 106 -6.73 -13.62 -13.33
N ILE A 107 -5.55 -13.82 -12.72
CA ILE A 107 -4.26 -13.71 -13.39
C ILE A 107 -4.13 -14.74 -14.52
N ALA A 108 -4.44 -16.02 -14.24
CA ALA A 108 -4.36 -17.11 -15.22
C ALA A 108 -5.33 -16.92 -16.40
N ALA A 109 -6.48 -16.29 -16.15
CA ALA A 109 -7.47 -15.93 -17.17
C ALA A 109 -7.08 -14.69 -18.00
N GLY A 110 -5.99 -13.99 -17.65
CA GLY A 110 -5.56 -12.77 -18.35
C GLY A 110 -6.45 -11.55 -18.07
N ASN A 111 -7.23 -11.56 -16.98
CA ASN A 111 -8.15 -10.47 -16.65
C ASN A 111 -7.44 -9.25 -16.04
N ILE A 112 -6.20 -9.42 -15.58
CA ILE A 112 -5.35 -8.37 -15.04
C ILE A 112 -3.94 -8.50 -15.60
N ASN A 113 -3.39 -7.39 -16.09
CA ASN A 113 -2.00 -7.33 -16.53
C ASN A 113 -1.07 -7.36 -15.33
N TYR A 114 0.02 -8.11 -15.43
CA TYR A 114 0.98 -8.24 -14.34
C TYR A 114 2.40 -8.38 -14.89
N GLU A 115 3.37 -8.10 -14.02
CA GLU A 115 4.77 -8.38 -14.26
C GLU A 115 5.26 -9.48 -13.32
N LYS A 116 6.15 -10.33 -13.82
CA LYS A 116 6.77 -11.41 -13.04
C LYS A 116 8.28 -11.22 -13.00
N ARG A 117 8.84 -11.09 -11.80
CA ARG A 117 10.30 -11.05 -11.56
C ARG A 117 10.65 -11.96 -10.39
N GLY A 118 11.67 -12.81 -10.56
CA GLY A 118 12.12 -13.73 -9.51
C GLY A 118 11.02 -14.68 -8.98
N GLY A 119 10.06 -15.08 -9.83
CA GLY A 119 8.95 -15.95 -9.42
C GLY A 119 7.81 -15.23 -8.67
N LYS A 120 7.93 -13.92 -8.41
CA LYS A 120 6.90 -13.10 -7.75
C LYS A 120 6.15 -12.24 -8.77
N ILE A 121 4.86 -12.03 -8.51
CA ILE A 121 3.94 -11.27 -9.36
C ILE A 121 3.65 -9.91 -8.72
N PHE A 122 3.70 -8.85 -9.52
CA PHE A 122 3.31 -7.49 -9.12
C PHE A 122 2.50 -6.80 -10.24
N PHE A 123 1.75 -5.77 -9.87
CA PHE A 123 0.80 -5.06 -10.73
C PHE A 123 1.07 -3.56 -10.65
N ARG A 124 0.94 -2.85 -11.77
CA ARG A 124 1.02 -1.39 -11.78
C ARG A 124 -0.34 -0.80 -11.42
N ALA A 125 -0.35 0.41 -10.84
CA ALA A 125 -1.59 1.08 -10.45
C ALA A 125 -2.64 1.17 -11.56
N ASN A 126 -2.23 1.48 -12.80
CA ASN A 126 -3.16 1.58 -13.92
C ASN A 126 -3.82 0.24 -14.26
N ASP A 127 -3.06 -0.86 -14.21
CA ASP A 127 -3.57 -2.21 -14.48
C ASP A 127 -4.55 -2.65 -13.38
N VAL A 128 -4.25 -2.32 -12.12
CA VAL A 128 -5.16 -2.58 -10.99
C VAL A 128 -6.45 -1.76 -11.13
N LYS A 129 -6.33 -0.48 -11.46
CA LYS A 129 -7.49 0.41 -11.63
C LYS A 129 -8.41 -0.07 -12.77
N GLU A 130 -7.83 -0.44 -13.90
CA GLU A 130 -8.58 -0.98 -15.03
C GLU A 130 -9.30 -2.29 -14.64
N TYR A 131 -8.60 -3.16 -13.92
CA TYR A 131 -9.18 -4.41 -13.40
C TYR A 131 -10.34 -4.16 -12.44
N LEU A 132 -10.17 -3.27 -11.45
CA LEU A 132 -11.23 -2.93 -10.48
C LEU A 132 -12.45 -2.30 -11.16
N ALA A 133 -12.22 -1.45 -12.17
CA ALA A 133 -13.29 -0.86 -12.98
C ALA A 133 -14.06 -1.93 -13.76
N LYS A 134 -13.37 -2.88 -14.42
CA LYS A 134 -13.99 -4.02 -15.12
C LYS A 134 -14.84 -4.89 -14.19
N LYS A 135 -14.42 -5.05 -12.93
CA LYS A 135 -15.15 -5.82 -11.92
C LYS A 135 -16.26 -5.03 -11.22
N GLY A 136 -16.41 -3.74 -11.51
CA GLY A 136 -17.40 -2.88 -10.88
C GLY A 136 -17.10 -2.55 -9.40
N ILE A 137 -15.90 -2.88 -8.91
CA ILE A 137 -15.52 -2.72 -7.50
C ILE A 137 -15.27 -1.23 -7.17
N ASP A 138 -14.71 -0.46 -8.12
CA ASP A 138 -14.50 1.00 -8.02
C ASP A 138 -15.83 1.78 -7.88
N LYS A 139 -16.96 1.20 -8.34
CA LYS A 139 -18.30 1.80 -8.18
C LYS A 139 -18.89 1.56 -6.79
N VAL A 140 -18.64 0.39 -6.20
CA VAL A 140 -19.23 0.01 -4.90
C VAL A 140 -18.67 0.87 -3.77
N GLU A 141 -17.39 1.23 -3.81
CA GLU A 141 -16.79 2.10 -2.80
C GLU A 141 -17.36 3.53 -2.88
N LYS A 142 -17.49 4.10 -4.09
CA LYS A 142 -18.13 5.40 -4.31
C LYS A 142 -19.60 5.42 -3.93
N GLU A 143 -20.35 4.38 -4.27
CA GLU A 143 -21.77 4.25 -3.88
C GLU A 143 -21.94 4.09 -2.37
N ASN A 144 -21.01 3.40 -1.69
CA ASN A 144 -21.01 3.29 -0.24
C ASN A 144 -20.64 4.62 0.42
N THR A 145 -19.61 5.33 -0.04
CA THR A 145 -19.27 6.67 0.46
C THR A 145 -20.46 7.62 0.30
N LEU A 146 -21.11 7.62 -0.86
CA LEU A 146 -22.30 8.45 -1.12
C LEU A 146 -23.48 8.06 -0.22
N LYS A 147 -23.71 6.75 0.01
CA LYS A 147 -24.71 6.26 0.98
C LYS A 147 -24.40 6.72 2.41
N TYR A 148 -23.15 6.62 2.85
CA TYR A 148 -22.75 7.03 4.20
C TYR A 148 -22.84 8.55 4.38
N GLU A 149 -22.52 9.34 3.35
CA GLU A 149 -22.75 10.80 3.35
C GLU A 149 -24.23 11.13 3.39
N THR A 150 -25.06 10.46 2.59
CA THR A 150 -26.53 10.65 2.61
C THR A 150 -27.15 10.27 3.95
N ILE A 151 -26.69 9.17 4.58
CA ILE A 151 -27.13 8.74 5.91
C ILE A 151 -26.67 9.74 6.97
N LYS A 152 -25.43 10.25 6.86
CA LYS A 152 -24.88 11.26 7.77
C LYS A 152 -25.64 12.59 7.67
N GLU A 153 -26.01 13.02 6.47
CA GLU A 153 -26.85 14.21 6.26
C GLU A 153 -28.26 14.02 6.83
N LYS A 154 -28.89 12.86 6.66
CA LYS A 154 -30.18 12.54 7.30
C LYS A 154 -30.10 12.52 8.84
N LEU A 155 -29.00 12.02 9.40
CA LEU A 155 -28.76 11.99 10.85
C LEU A 155 -28.52 13.40 11.43
N ILE A 156 -27.87 14.29 10.67
CA ILE A 156 -27.61 15.69 11.08
C ILE A 156 -28.84 16.57 10.85
N GLY A 157 -29.63 16.30 9.81
CA GLY A 157 -30.83 17.07 9.43
C GLY A 157 -32.08 16.79 10.27
N GLY A 158 -32.08 15.76 11.12
CA GLY A 158 -33.16 15.51 12.08
C GLY A 158 -34.44 14.88 11.52
N ASP A 159 -34.46 14.43 10.26
CA ASP A 159 -35.62 13.79 9.61
C ASP A 159 -35.70 12.28 9.93
N PHE A 160 -35.78 11.95 11.21
CA PHE A 160 -36.34 10.67 11.63
C PHE A 160 -37.66 10.93 12.36
N GLU A 161 -38.77 10.68 11.68
CA GLU A 161 -40.03 10.37 12.37
C GLU A 161 -39.75 9.18 13.27
N ARG A 162 -39.63 9.42 14.58
CA ARG A 162 -39.59 8.36 15.57
C ARG A 162 -40.95 7.69 15.55
N GLU A 163 -41.01 6.41 15.20
CA GLU A 163 -42.16 5.56 15.55
C GLU A 163 -42.27 5.53 17.08
N THR A 164 -42.97 6.51 17.64
CA THR A 164 -43.67 6.33 18.90
C THR A 164 -44.83 5.39 18.61
N ASP A 165 -44.67 4.12 18.96
CA ASP A 165 -45.68 3.31 19.64
C ASP A 165 -45.19 1.86 19.76
N TYR A 166 -44.53 1.55 20.87
CA TYR A 166 -44.64 0.22 21.46
C TYR A 166 -45.57 0.33 22.66
N LYS A 167 -46.77 -0.24 22.50
CA LYS A 167 -47.76 -0.48 23.56
C LYS A 167 -47.23 -1.47 24.61
#